data_AF-A0A1T4WUH9-F1
#
_entry.id   AF-A0A1T4WUH9-F1
#
_cell.length_a   1.000
_cell.length_b   1.000
_cell.length_c   1.000
_cell.angle_alpha   90.00
_cell.angle_beta   90.00
_cell.angle_gamma   90.00
#
_symmetry.space_group_name_H-M   'P 1'
#
loop_
_entity.id
_entity.type
_entity.pdbx_description
1 polymer ?
#
loop_
_entity_poly.entity_id
_entity_poly.type
_entity_poly.pdbx_seq_one_letter_code
_entity_poly.pdbx_strand_id
1 'polypeptide(L)' 'MKKSILKKHSLIFFICGIIIFVVTVVSIIKDYYNAKNAQSLLNPLLYKFFPFVISFILIKFGMKELLNKK' A
#
# COMPACT_ATOMS: atom_id res chain seq x y z
N MET A 1 24.63 7.80 15.64
CA MET A 1 23.26 7.48 16.11
C MET A 1 22.12 7.92 15.16
N LYS A 2 22.20 9.03 14.41
CA LYS A 2 21.11 9.49 13.49
C LYS A 2 20.69 8.49 12.40
N LYS A 3 21.62 7.72 11.81
CA LYS A 3 21.32 6.68 10.78
C LYS A 3 20.45 5.51 11.28
N SER A 4 20.48 5.17 12.57
CA SER A 4 19.71 4.05 13.13
C SER A 4 18.21 4.41 13.24
N ILE A 5 17.92 5.66 13.60
CA ILE A 5 16.54 6.17 13.73
C ILE A 5 15.87 6.24 12.36
N LEU A 6 16.60 6.71 11.33
CA LEU A 6 16.12 6.77 9.95
C LEU A 6 15.71 5.39 9.40
N LYS A 7 16.54 4.35 9.67
CA LYS A 7 16.24 2.96 9.29
C LYS A 7 15.01 2.39 9.98
N LYS A 8 14.78 2.72 11.26
CA LYS A 8 13.58 2.28 11.99
C LYS A 8 12.30 2.90 11.39
N HIS A 9 12.33 4.19 11.07
CA HIS A 9 11.19 4.88 10.45
C HIS A 9 10.90 4.33 9.04
N SER A 10 11.95 4.05 8.25
CA SER A 10 11.84 3.40 6.95
C SER A 10 11.18 2.02 7.01
N LEU A 11 11.54 1.21 8.02
CA LEU A 11 10.94 -0.10 8.23
C LEU A 11 9.45 0.02 8.58
N ILE A 12 9.08 1.00 9.40
CA ILE A 12 7.68 1.28 9.75
C ILE A 12 6.90 1.70 8.50
N PHE A 13 7.41 2.62 7.67
CA PHE A 13 6.73 3.01 6.43
C PHE A 13 6.57 1.85 5.46
N PHE A 14 7.56 0.96 5.36
CA PHE A 14 7.48 -0.24 4.55
C PHE A 14 6.38 -1.19 5.03
N ILE A 15 6.36 -1.51 6.33
CA ILE A 15 5.35 -2.40 6.93
C ILE A 15 3.95 -1.79 6.80
N CYS A 16 3.79 -0.49 7.09
CA CYS A 16 2.52 0.21 6.91
C CYS A 16 2.04 0.16 5.46
N GLY A 17 2.95 0.37 4.51
CA GLY A 17 2.65 0.24 3.08
C GLY A 17 2.14 -1.15 2.72
N ILE A 18 2.82 -2.21 3.16
CA ILE A 18 2.39 -3.61 2.92
C ILE A 18 1.01 -3.88 3.52
N ILE A 19 0.74 -3.44 4.76
CA ILE A 19 -0.55 -3.66 5.41
C ILE A 19 -1.68 -2.99 4.60
N ILE A 20 -1.49 -1.73 4.21
CA ILE A 20 -2.47 -0.99 3.39
C ILE A 20 -2.66 -1.69 2.03
N PHE A 21 -1.58 -2.17 1.40
CA PHE A 21 -1.65 -2.94 0.15
C PHE A 21 -2.56 -4.15 0.29
N VAL A 22 -2.28 -5.00 1.29
CA VAL A 22 -3.00 -6.26 1.52
C VAL A 22 -4.46 -5.99 1.80
N VAL A 23 -4.77 -5.03 2.69
CA VAL A 23 -6.16 -4.65 3.00
C VAL A 23 -6.88 -4.16 1.75
N THR A 24 -6.23 -3.33 0.94
CA THR A 24 -6.81 -2.80 -0.30
C THR A 24 -7.10 -3.92 -1.30
N VAL A 25 -6.14 -4.85 -1.50
CA VAL A 25 -6.30 -6.00 -2.41
C VAL A 25 -7.42 -6.92 -1.94
N VAL A 26 -7.44 -7.30 -0.65
CA VAL A 26 -8.50 -8.14 -0.08
C VAL A 26 -9.87 -7.47 -0.25
N SER A 27 -9.92 -6.16 -0.05
CA SER A 27 -11.15 -5.39 -0.25
C SER A 27 -11.58 -5.35 -1.71
N ILE A 28 -10.66 -5.21 -2.68
CA ILE A 28 -10.98 -5.27 -4.12
C ILE A 28 -11.50 -6.65 -4.49
N ILE A 29 -10.86 -7.72 -4.00
CA ILE A 29 -11.29 -9.10 -4.24
C ILE A 29 -12.72 -9.30 -3.71
N LYS A 30 -13.01 -8.84 -2.49
CA LYS A 30 -14.36 -8.93 -1.91
C LYS A 30 -15.40 -8.19 -2.76
N ASP A 31 -15.09 -7.00 -3.27
CA ASP A 31 -16.01 -6.26 -4.13
C ASP A 31 -16.21 -6.95 -5.47
N TYR A 32 -15.16 -7.54 -6.04
CA TYR A 32 -15.24 -8.32 -7.27
C TYR A 32 -16.20 -9.51 -7.11
N TYR A 33 -16.11 -10.26 -6.00
CA TYR A 33 -17.04 -11.37 -5.73
C TYR A 33 -18.49 -10.92 -5.49
N ASN A 34 -18.72 -9.70 -5.00
CA ASN A 34 -20.06 -9.18 -4.70
C ASN A 34 -20.69 -8.37 -5.85
N ALA A 35 -19.91 -8.04 -6.86
CA ALA A 35 -20.39 -7.20 -7.95
C ALA A 35 -21.28 -7.98 -8.91
N LYS A 36 -22.53 -7.53 -9.01
CA LYS A 36 -23.49 -8.07 -9.97
C LYS A 36 -23.18 -7.63 -11.41
N ASN A 37 -22.48 -6.50 -11.60
CA ASN A 37 -22.26 -5.85 -12.88
C ASN A 37 -20.88 -5.14 -12.90
N ALA A 38 -20.27 -4.96 -14.08
CA ALA A 38 -19.00 -4.23 -14.19
C ALA A 38 -19.09 -2.76 -13.71
N GLN A 39 -20.26 -2.13 -13.90
CA GLN A 39 -20.50 -0.74 -13.51
C GLN A 39 -20.55 -0.56 -11.98
N SER A 40 -21.01 -1.58 -11.23
CA SER A 40 -21.00 -1.56 -9.76
C SER A 40 -19.61 -1.86 -9.17
N LEU A 41 -18.68 -2.38 -9.98
CA LEU A 41 -17.27 -2.58 -9.65
C LEU A 41 -16.44 -1.29 -9.85
N LEU A 42 -16.83 -0.46 -10.81
CA LEU A 42 -16.04 0.68 -11.27
C LEU A 42 -15.88 1.78 -10.21
N ASN A 43 -16.96 2.11 -9.51
CA ASN A 43 -16.95 3.10 -8.42
C ASN A 43 -16.07 2.67 -7.22
N PRO A 44 -16.20 1.44 -6.68
CA PRO A 44 -15.30 0.97 -5.63
C PRO A 44 -13.84 0.86 -6.08
N LEU A 45 -13.57 0.47 -7.32
CA LEU A 45 -12.21 0.42 -7.86
C LEU A 45 -11.55 1.81 -7.91
N LEU A 46 -12.29 2.83 -8.36
CA LEU A 46 -11.81 4.21 -8.37
C LEU A 46 -11.51 4.72 -6.96
N TYR A 47 -12.37 4.43 -5.99
CA TYR A 47 -12.13 4.80 -4.60
C TYR A 47 -10.91 4.08 -4.01
N LYS A 48 -10.71 2.81 -4.36
CA LYS A 48 -9.59 1.98 -3.88
C LYS A 48 -8.27 2.24 -4.61
N PHE A 49 -8.29 3.01 -5.70
CA PHE A 49 -7.09 3.44 -6.40
C PHE A 49 -6.19 4.33 -5.53
N PHE A 50 -6.77 5.27 -4.78
CA PHE A 50 -6.01 6.14 -3.88
C PHE A 50 -5.21 5.39 -2.80
N PRO A 51 -5.81 4.50 -1.98
CA PRO A 51 -5.05 3.74 -0.99
C PRO A 51 -4.02 2.79 -1.64
N PHE A 52 -4.28 2.29 -2.86
CA PHE A 52 -3.30 1.53 -3.62
C PHE A 52 -2.07 2.36 -4.00
N VAL A 53 -2.27 3.58 -4.51
CA VAL A 53 -1.17 4.51 -4.85
C VAL A 53 -0.38 4.91 -3.61
N ILE A 54 -1.06 5.27 -2.51
CA ILE A 54 -0.41 5.65 -1.25
C ILE A 54 0.44 4.49 -0.72
N SER A 55 -0.11 3.28 -0.73
CA SER A 55 0.62 2.06 -0.38
C SER A 55 1.88 1.89 -1.22
N PHE A 56 1.78 2.07 -2.54
CA PHE A 56 2.91 1.91 -3.45
C PHE A 56 4.02 2.94 -3.19
N ILE A 57 3.63 4.19 -2.90
CA ILE A 57 4.56 5.26 -2.51
C ILE A 57 5.27 4.89 -1.21
N LEU A 58 4.55 4.47 -0.17
CA LEU A 58 5.12 4.09 1.13
C LEU A 58 6.08 2.90 1.01
N ILE A 59 5.72 1.87 0.24
CA ILE A 59 6.58 0.71 -0.02
C ILE A 59 7.84 1.16 -0.75
N LYS A 60 7.71 1.99 -1.80
CA LYS A 60 8.85 2.48 -2.58
C LYS A 60 9.82 3.32 -1.74
N PHE A 61 9.30 4.21 -0.89
CA PHE A 61 10.13 5.00 0.04
C PHE A 61 10.80 4.12 1.08
N GLY A 62 10.05 3.19 1.70
CA GLY A 62 10.58 2.25 2.68
C GLY A 62 11.65 1.33 2.09
N MET A 63 11.47 0.81 0.87
CA MET A 63 12.46 0.00 0.18
C MET A 63 13.70 0.78 -0.19
N LYS A 64 13.55 1.99 -0.73
CA LYS A 64 14.69 2.84 -1.13
C LYS A 64 15.62 3.06 0.06
N GLU A 65 15.08 3.36 1.23
CA GLU A 65 15.86 3.66 2.42
C GLU A 65 16.39 2.39 3.13
N LEU A 66 15.70 1.25 3.03
CA LEU A 66 16.21 -0.06 3.48
C LEU A 66 17.36 -0.59 2.61
N LEU A 67 17.28 -0.39 1.29
CA LEU A 67 18.26 -0.84 0.30
C LEU A 67 19.44 0.11 0.14
N ASN A 68 19.28 1.39 0.48
CA ASN A 68 20.36 2.37 0.51
C ASN A 68 21.24 2.14 1.76
N LYS A 69 21.90 0.98 1.81
CA LYS A 69 22.99 0.68 2.73
C LYS A 69 24.27 1.34 2.22
N LYS A 70 24.40 2.65 2.45
CA LYS A 70 25.70 3.35 2.55
C LYS A 70 25.76 4.20 3.83
#